data_AF-A0A813M0F6-F1
#
_entry.id   AF-A0A813M0F6-F1
#
_cell.length_a   1.000
_cell.length_b   1.000
_cell.length_c   1.000
_cell.angle_alpha   90.00
_cell.angle_beta   90.00
_cell.angle_gamma   90.00
#
_symmetry.space_group_name_H-M   'P 1'
#
loop_
_entity.id
_entity.type
_entity.pdbx_description
1 polymer ?
#
loop_
_entity_poly.entity_id
_entity_poly.type
_entity_poly.pdbx_seq_one_letter_code
_entity_poly.pdbx_strand_id
1 'polypeptide(L)'
;MELRSKRRGPRHLPDRLPHLLLPGAVAISVFATFYFVESPRTFVPLLTAGSKREPGNSQLSSRPVRSFGHAADRFAPSRILLQEVAADVYGPIAGLVASCLKGVALCALSMIAATWLWTGSPEVASARDGAIAPPTCVSIVNASENCPARPSVGAKKSAELQLAAAQERLAAAEKEAGKKLKIKQSEQGEPEMVEFFKSELKRIEFNTKFLEGLRSQFESPQQSVRLVSRLAIEAPDIIKEENFWCEALGMQRYATLPGGGVVVAYGNPGVRSGEEGAFFAVEIRPLSAEAAGNENAPSLSKGPQLSFVQIATPSLIRISRVLDSGGELVDGYGYYGVKSPAGVQIRAYVEDRRDPVEFVAMVAPAGSMETTSRFLEGQGLQRRGSYELVSKTMQEYMPLLPQGNILFGNGDPKLTVQVLLLPALEDKKPDGNPFTALMAQFGRGPTILMNENSQLEVGILDEKETAVESVSTVKSPRLTIYAAAGAISGSAKQDTVGSAGDIQIQLRDVSEAG
;
A
#
# COMPACT_ATOMS: atom_id res chain seq x y z
N MET A 1 26.57 14.99 54.19
CA MET A 1 26.27 16.12 53.31
C MET A 1 24.80 16.04 52.94
N GLU A 2 23.97 16.83 53.64
CA GLU A 2 22.53 16.94 53.41
C GLU A 2 22.24 17.72 52.11
N LEU A 3 21.35 17.21 51.27
CA LEU A 3 20.76 17.97 50.17
C LEU A 3 19.28 18.23 50.44
N ARG A 4 18.98 19.49 50.80
CA ARG A 4 17.65 20.04 51.04
C ARG A 4 16.86 20.16 49.73
N SER A 5 15.69 19.53 49.71
CA SER A 5 14.64 19.73 48.71
C SER A 5 13.79 20.96 49.07
N LYS A 6 13.67 21.92 48.14
CA LYS A 6 12.78 23.09 48.24
C LYS A 6 11.55 22.85 47.37
N ARG A 7 10.42 22.53 48.01
CA ARG A 7 9.07 22.59 47.40
C ARG A 7 8.64 24.05 47.25
N ARG A 8 8.17 24.44 46.05
CA ARG A 8 7.43 25.70 45.82
C ARG A 8 5.95 25.36 45.68
N GLY A 9 5.11 26.05 46.44
CA GLY A 9 3.65 25.93 46.44
C GLY A 9 2.99 26.64 45.25
N PRO A 10 1.66 26.46 45.09
CA PRO A 10 0.90 26.90 43.93
C PRO A 10 0.56 28.40 44.00
N ARG A 11 0.57 29.06 42.84
CA ARG A 11 0.15 30.46 42.68
C ARG A 11 -1.33 30.52 42.31
N HIS A 12 -2.05 31.41 43.01
CA HIS A 12 -3.41 31.83 42.75
C HIS A 12 -3.59 32.46 41.35
N LEU A 13 -4.67 32.09 40.66
CA LEU A 13 -5.26 32.81 39.53
C LEU A 13 -6.23 33.89 40.05
N PRO A 14 -6.28 35.08 39.43
CA PRO A 14 -7.36 36.03 39.67
C PRO A 14 -8.51 35.86 38.68
N ASP A 15 -9.71 35.72 39.24
CA ASP A 15 -11.00 35.91 38.59
C ASP A 15 -11.14 37.34 38.06
N ARG A 16 -11.59 37.48 36.80
CA ARG A 16 -12.38 38.63 36.30
C ARG A 16 -12.77 38.43 34.83
N LEU A 17 -14.04 38.10 34.59
CA LEU A 17 -14.72 38.24 33.30
C LEU A 17 -15.66 39.45 33.37
N PRO A 18 -15.64 40.38 32.40
CA PRO A 18 -16.68 41.39 32.26
C PRO A 18 -17.80 40.89 31.35
N HIS A 19 -19.03 41.08 31.82
CA HIS A 19 -20.27 40.95 31.05
C HIS A 19 -20.30 41.91 29.86
N LEU A 20 -20.62 41.39 28.67
CA LEU A 20 -20.93 42.19 27.49
C LEU A 20 -22.31 41.79 26.96
N LEU A 21 -23.26 42.71 27.15
CA LEU A 21 -24.59 42.73 26.56
C LEU A 21 -24.49 43.21 25.11
N LEU A 22 -25.11 42.50 24.16
CA LEU A 22 -25.47 43.05 22.86
C LEU A 22 -26.89 42.61 22.45
N PRO A 23 -27.74 43.54 21.94
CA PRO A 23 -29.08 43.26 21.46
C PRO A 23 -29.09 43.04 19.93
N GLY A 24 -30.13 42.39 19.41
CA GLY A 24 -30.49 42.50 17.99
C GLY A 24 -30.79 41.16 17.33
N ALA A 25 -32.06 40.75 17.37
CA ALA A 25 -32.58 39.68 16.54
C ALA A 25 -32.68 40.14 15.08
N VAL A 26 -32.00 39.44 14.17
CA VAL A 26 -32.20 39.57 12.72
C VAL A 26 -32.79 38.26 12.23
N ALA A 27 -34.05 38.30 11.80
CA ALA A 27 -34.74 37.19 11.16
C ALA A 27 -34.25 37.05 9.72
N ILE A 28 -33.71 35.88 9.36
CA ILE A 28 -33.38 35.52 7.98
C ILE A 28 -34.34 34.40 7.55
N SER A 29 -35.25 34.73 6.64
CA SER A 29 -36.12 33.77 5.97
C SER A 29 -35.34 33.04 4.87
N VAL A 30 -35.31 31.71 4.94
CA VAL A 30 -34.76 30.86 3.87
C VAL A 30 -35.92 30.18 3.15
N PHE A 31 -36.08 30.47 1.86
CA PHE A 31 -36.95 29.72 0.95
C PHE A 31 -36.22 28.44 0.52
N ALA A 32 -36.79 27.28 0.85
CA ALA A 32 -36.38 25.99 0.35
C ALA A 32 -37.36 25.50 -0.73
N THR A 33 -36.88 25.36 -1.97
CA THR A 33 -37.61 24.71 -3.06
C THR A 33 -37.12 23.27 -3.15
N PHE A 34 -37.96 22.31 -2.75
CA PHE A 34 -37.70 20.89 -2.91
C PHE A 34 -38.19 20.42 -4.29
N TYR A 35 -37.31 19.77 -5.05
CA TYR A 35 -37.71 18.89 -6.15
C TYR A 35 -37.65 17.44 -5.65
N PHE A 36 -38.84 16.84 -5.57
CA PHE A 36 -39.05 15.40 -5.38
C PHE A 36 -38.87 14.70 -6.73
N VAL A 37 -37.98 13.71 -6.81
CA VAL A 37 -37.99 12.71 -7.88
C VAL A 37 -38.05 11.34 -7.22
N GLU A 38 -39.22 10.73 -7.31
CA GLU A 38 -39.51 9.37 -6.87
C GLU A 38 -38.76 8.35 -7.74
N SER A 39 -38.19 7.32 -7.11
CA SER A 39 -37.90 6.05 -7.79
C SER A 39 -38.26 4.88 -6.85
N PRO A 40 -38.86 3.80 -7.38
CA PRO A 40 -39.56 2.81 -6.57
C PRO A 40 -38.60 1.76 -5.98
N ARG A 41 -38.74 1.52 -4.67
CA ARG A 41 -38.16 0.36 -3.99
C ARG A 41 -39.10 -0.84 -4.16
N THR A 42 -38.60 -1.90 -4.76
CA THR A 42 -39.17 -3.25 -4.67
C THR A 42 -38.61 -3.94 -3.41
N PHE A 43 -39.50 -4.21 -2.47
CA PHE A 43 -39.27 -4.98 -1.25
C PHE A 43 -39.71 -6.43 -1.51
N VAL A 44 -38.86 -7.41 -1.19
CA VAL A 44 -39.24 -8.83 -1.09
C VAL A 44 -38.77 -9.33 0.29
N PRO A 45 -39.66 -9.85 1.15
CA PRO A 45 -39.27 -10.47 2.40
C PRO A 45 -39.02 -11.96 2.20
N LEU A 46 -38.04 -12.54 2.90
CA LEU A 46 -37.94 -13.98 3.05
C LEU A 46 -37.71 -14.33 4.51
N LEU A 47 -38.77 -14.90 5.10
CA LEU A 47 -38.81 -15.49 6.42
C LEU A 47 -38.24 -16.91 6.42
N THR A 48 -37.71 -17.24 7.59
CA THR A 48 -37.19 -18.48 8.18
C THR A 48 -37.99 -19.78 7.98
N ALA A 49 -37.24 -20.90 7.87
CA ALA A 49 -37.42 -22.25 8.51
C ALA A 49 -36.79 -23.30 7.56
N GLY A 50 -35.87 -24.20 7.93
CA GLY A 50 -35.84 -25.06 9.10
C GLY A 50 -36.43 -26.44 8.74
N SER A 51 -35.62 -27.41 8.27
CA SER A 51 -36.00 -28.84 8.33
C SER A 51 -34.83 -29.80 8.06
N LYS A 52 -34.65 -30.72 9.02
CA LYS A 52 -33.80 -31.92 8.98
C LYS A 52 -34.27 -32.93 7.91
N ARG A 53 -33.33 -33.67 7.31
CA ARG A 53 -33.44 -35.14 7.06
C ARG A 53 -32.18 -35.72 6.41
N GLU A 54 -31.55 -36.65 7.12
CA GLU A 54 -30.83 -37.83 6.59
C GLU A 54 -31.80 -39.05 6.66
N PRO A 55 -31.44 -40.28 6.21
CA PRO A 55 -30.47 -40.71 5.19
C PRO A 55 -31.10 -41.72 4.18
N GLY A 56 -30.35 -42.16 3.16
CA GLY A 56 -30.81 -43.26 2.30
C GLY A 56 -29.78 -43.76 1.28
N ASN A 57 -29.19 -44.91 1.58
CA ASN A 57 -28.37 -45.79 0.74
C ASN A 57 -29.07 -46.21 -0.58
N SER A 58 -28.32 -46.37 -1.68
CA SER A 58 -28.38 -47.58 -2.53
C SER A 58 -27.32 -47.60 -3.64
N GLN A 59 -26.72 -48.78 -3.77
CA GLN A 59 -25.76 -49.25 -4.78
C GLN A 59 -26.43 -49.56 -6.13
N LEU A 60 -25.61 -49.63 -7.19
CA LEU A 60 -25.62 -50.54 -8.37
C LEU A 60 -25.01 -49.74 -9.54
N SER A 61 -24.07 -50.16 -10.40
CA SER A 61 -23.46 -51.43 -10.84
C SER A 61 -23.38 -51.33 -12.37
N SER A 62 -22.18 -51.56 -12.95
CA SER A 62 -21.89 -52.18 -14.27
C SER A 62 -22.64 -51.67 -15.53
N ARG A 63 -22.07 -51.43 -16.72
CA ARG A 63 -20.87 -51.93 -17.43
C ARG A 63 -20.80 -51.18 -18.80
N PRO A 64 -19.71 -51.34 -19.60
CA PRO A 64 -19.31 -50.46 -20.72
C PRO A 64 -19.74 -50.98 -22.10
N VAL A 65 -19.42 -50.27 -23.20
CA VAL A 65 -19.06 -50.84 -24.53
C VAL A 65 -18.50 -49.78 -25.54
N ARG A 66 -17.30 -50.12 -26.04
CA ARG A 66 -16.66 -50.02 -27.39
C ARG A 66 -16.59 -48.74 -28.25
N SER A 67 -15.32 -48.36 -28.47
CA SER A 67 -14.56 -48.03 -29.70
C SER A 67 -15.11 -48.34 -31.11
N PHE A 68 -14.78 -47.46 -32.07
CA PHE A 68 -14.17 -47.63 -33.42
C PHE A 68 -14.01 -46.19 -34.00
N GLY A 69 -13.03 -45.73 -34.78
CA GLY A 69 -11.95 -46.32 -35.58
C GLY A 69 -11.97 -45.71 -37.02
N HIS A 70 -10.84 -45.16 -37.47
CA HIS A 70 -10.46 -44.70 -38.85
C HIS A 70 -11.04 -43.38 -39.39
N ALA A 71 -10.30 -42.39 -39.93
CA ALA A 71 -9.04 -42.21 -40.69
C ALA A 71 -9.20 -42.13 -42.22
N ALA A 72 -8.61 -41.05 -42.78
CA ALA A 72 -8.20 -40.83 -44.18
C ALA A 72 -9.33 -40.63 -45.24
N ASP A 73 -9.22 -39.91 -46.36
CA ASP A 73 -8.10 -39.24 -47.03
C ASP A 73 -8.62 -38.24 -48.10
N ARG A 74 -7.69 -37.47 -48.66
CA ARG A 74 -7.75 -36.46 -49.74
C ARG A 74 -8.54 -36.85 -51.01
N PHE A 75 -9.00 -35.85 -51.79
CA PHE A 75 -8.71 -35.72 -53.24
C PHE A 75 -9.37 -34.43 -53.83
N ALA A 76 -8.58 -33.66 -54.59
CA ALA A 76 -9.07 -32.68 -55.56
C ALA A 76 -9.42 -33.38 -56.89
N PRO A 77 -10.25 -32.78 -57.76
CA PRO A 77 -9.67 -32.34 -59.05
C PRO A 77 -10.33 -31.09 -59.71
N SER A 78 -9.46 -30.36 -60.42
CA SER A 78 -9.55 -29.89 -61.82
C SER A 78 -10.83 -29.32 -62.46
N ARG A 79 -10.68 -28.05 -62.86
CA ARG A 79 -11.23 -27.29 -64.00
C ARG A 79 -12.02 -28.03 -65.09
N ILE A 80 -13.19 -27.47 -65.43
CA ILE A 80 -13.78 -27.49 -66.78
C ILE A 80 -14.23 -26.05 -67.13
N LEU A 81 -13.88 -25.63 -68.35
CA LEU A 81 -14.29 -24.40 -69.03
C LEU A 81 -15.80 -24.43 -69.37
N LEU A 82 -16.50 -23.31 -69.19
CA LEU A 82 -17.50 -22.85 -70.16
C LEU A 82 -17.65 -21.32 -70.05
N GLN A 83 -17.62 -20.72 -71.22
CA GLN A 83 -17.62 -19.29 -71.54
C GLN A 83 -19.05 -18.72 -71.53
N GLU A 84 -19.12 -17.41 -71.30
CA GLU A 84 -20.13 -16.45 -71.80
C GLU A 84 -21.60 -16.60 -71.33
N VAL A 85 -22.05 -15.62 -70.54
CA VAL A 85 -23.09 -14.61 -70.86
C VAL A 85 -23.45 -13.87 -69.55
N ALA A 86 -23.70 -12.56 -69.65
CA ALA A 86 -24.18 -11.62 -68.61
C ALA A 86 -23.11 -10.87 -67.78
N ALA A 87 -22.25 -10.12 -68.49
CA ALA A 87 -21.91 -8.78 -68.04
C ALA A 87 -23.15 -7.86 -68.23
N ASP A 88 -23.23 -6.81 -67.42
CA ASP A 88 -24.31 -5.80 -67.36
C ASP A 88 -25.58 -6.22 -66.62
N VAL A 89 -25.50 -6.27 -65.27
CA VAL A 89 -26.52 -5.74 -64.32
C VAL A 89 -25.96 -5.68 -62.87
N TYR A 90 -24.90 -6.41 -62.50
CA TYR A 90 -24.47 -6.53 -61.09
C TYR A 90 -23.31 -5.62 -60.62
N GLY A 91 -22.87 -4.64 -61.41
CA GLY A 91 -21.79 -3.71 -61.06
C GLY A 91 -22.01 -2.89 -59.77
N PRO A 92 -23.19 -2.28 -59.54
CA PRO A 92 -23.38 -1.43 -58.36
C PRO A 92 -23.71 -2.20 -57.08
N ILE A 93 -24.17 -3.46 -57.18
CA ILE A 93 -24.54 -4.28 -56.02
C ILE A 93 -23.29 -4.95 -55.42
N ALA A 94 -22.34 -5.38 -56.25
CA ALA A 94 -21.10 -6.00 -55.77
C ALA A 94 -20.22 -5.01 -54.97
N GLY A 95 -20.18 -3.74 -55.38
CA GLY A 95 -19.47 -2.69 -54.65
C GLY A 95 -20.07 -2.38 -53.28
N LEU A 96 -21.41 -2.38 -53.18
CA LEU A 96 -22.12 -2.12 -51.93
C LEU A 96 -21.94 -3.27 -50.92
N VAL A 97 -22.00 -4.51 -51.41
CA VAL A 97 -21.77 -5.71 -50.58
C VAL A 97 -20.33 -5.78 -50.09
N ALA A 98 -19.35 -5.43 -50.93
CA ALA A 98 -17.94 -5.40 -50.54
C ALA A 98 -17.63 -4.30 -49.50
N SER A 99 -18.25 -3.12 -49.60
CA SER A 99 -18.11 -2.07 -48.59
C SER A 99 -18.80 -2.42 -47.27
N CYS A 100 -19.98 -3.04 -47.31
CA CYS A 100 -20.64 -3.55 -46.10
C CYS A 100 -19.83 -4.64 -45.41
N LEU A 101 -19.26 -5.59 -46.16
CA LEU A 101 -18.42 -6.66 -45.59
C LEU A 101 -17.14 -6.12 -44.93
N LYS A 102 -16.52 -5.08 -45.49
CA LYS A 102 -15.37 -4.40 -44.86
C LYS A 102 -15.75 -3.68 -43.57
N GLY A 103 -16.91 -3.01 -43.54
CA GLY A 103 -17.43 -2.37 -42.33
C GLY A 103 -17.75 -3.37 -41.22
N VAL A 104 -18.39 -4.50 -41.57
CA VAL A 104 -18.70 -5.57 -40.61
C VAL A 104 -17.43 -6.25 -40.10
N ALA A 105 -16.42 -6.47 -40.95
CA ALA A 105 -15.14 -7.03 -40.53
C ALA A 105 -14.37 -6.09 -39.58
N LEU A 106 -14.39 -4.77 -39.83
CA LEU A 106 -13.77 -3.79 -38.92
C LEU A 106 -14.50 -3.69 -37.57
N CYS A 107 -15.84 -3.74 -37.57
CA CYS A 107 -16.62 -3.78 -36.33
C CYS A 107 -16.41 -5.09 -35.56
N ALA A 108 -16.31 -6.22 -36.25
CA ALA A 108 -16.01 -7.50 -35.61
C ALA A 108 -14.60 -7.50 -35.02
N LEU A 109 -13.60 -6.95 -35.72
CA LEU A 109 -12.23 -6.79 -35.21
C LEU A 109 -12.16 -5.80 -34.04
N SER A 110 -12.94 -4.71 -34.03
CA SER A 110 -12.97 -3.79 -32.89
C SER A 110 -13.68 -4.38 -31.68
N MET A 111 -14.74 -5.19 -31.88
CA MET A 111 -15.42 -5.93 -30.81
C MET A 111 -14.56 -7.07 -30.25
N ILE A 112 -13.75 -7.73 -31.09
CA ILE A 112 -12.76 -8.72 -30.64
C ILE A 112 -11.62 -8.02 -29.89
N ALA A 113 -11.08 -6.91 -30.39
CA ALA A 113 -10.05 -6.14 -29.66
C ALA A 113 -10.58 -5.59 -28.33
N ALA A 114 -11.83 -5.11 -28.29
CA ALA A 114 -12.48 -4.63 -27.07
C ALA A 114 -12.76 -5.76 -26.05
N THR A 115 -13.09 -6.97 -26.51
CA THR A 115 -13.28 -8.12 -25.61
C THR A 115 -11.95 -8.64 -25.06
N TRP A 116 -10.85 -8.61 -25.81
CA TRP A 116 -9.51 -8.92 -25.29
C TRP A 116 -8.97 -7.87 -24.31
N LEU A 117 -9.40 -6.61 -24.43
CA LEU A 117 -9.10 -5.54 -23.46
C LEU A 117 -9.99 -5.60 -22.19
N TRP A 118 -11.11 -6.32 -22.21
CA TRP A 118 -12.03 -6.44 -21.06
C TRP A 118 -11.94 -7.77 -20.29
N THR A 119 -11.54 -8.87 -20.95
CA THR A 119 -11.35 -10.17 -20.26
C THR A 119 -10.00 -10.28 -19.56
N GLY A 120 -9.09 -9.33 -19.77
CA GLY A 120 -7.93 -9.08 -18.92
C GLY A 120 -8.29 -8.24 -17.69
N SER A 121 -9.43 -8.51 -17.04
CA SER A 121 -9.63 -8.03 -15.68
C SER A 121 -8.65 -8.82 -14.80
N PRO A 122 -7.60 -8.22 -14.22
CA PRO A 122 -6.83 -8.92 -13.22
C PRO A 122 -7.83 -9.33 -12.15
N GLU A 123 -7.93 -10.64 -11.90
CA GLU A 123 -8.73 -11.17 -10.81
C GLU A 123 -8.44 -10.30 -9.58
N VAL A 124 -9.44 -9.56 -9.12
CA VAL A 124 -9.41 -8.89 -7.82
C VAL A 124 -9.58 -10.02 -6.80
N ALA A 125 -8.55 -10.86 -6.72
CA ALA A 125 -8.50 -12.04 -5.89
C ALA A 125 -8.08 -11.59 -4.49
N SER A 126 -9.03 -11.63 -3.56
CA SER A 126 -8.86 -12.24 -2.23
C SER A 126 -7.43 -12.14 -1.64
N ALA A 127 -6.91 -10.93 -1.43
CA ALA A 127 -5.60 -10.69 -0.83
C ALA A 127 -5.72 -10.46 0.69
N ARG A 128 -6.50 -11.31 1.36
CA ARG A 128 -6.56 -11.37 2.84
C ARG A 128 -6.19 -12.74 3.38
N ASP A 129 -5.78 -13.65 2.49
CA ASP A 129 -5.46 -15.03 2.86
C ASP A 129 -4.04 -15.19 3.42
N GLY A 130 -3.26 -14.10 3.49
CA GLY A 130 -1.89 -14.09 3.99
C GLY A 130 -0.90 -14.77 3.05
N ALA A 131 -1.28 -15.08 1.80
CA ALA A 131 -0.42 -15.84 0.89
C ALA A 131 0.67 -15.00 0.22
N ILE A 132 0.55 -13.67 0.27
CA ILE A 132 1.44 -12.74 -0.45
C ILE A 132 2.27 -11.89 0.52
N ALA A 133 1.67 -11.47 1.64
CA ALA A 133 2.34 -10.63 2.62
C ALA A 133 3.30 -11.44 3.50
N PRO A 134 4.50 -10.91 3.80
CA PRO A 134 5.38 -11.55 4.76
C PRO A 134 4.71 -11.59 6.14
N PRO A 135 4.89 -12.68 6.90
CA PRO A 135 4.46 -12.72 8.29
C PRO A 135 5.10 -11.56 9.05
N THR A 136 4.27 -10.78 9.73
CA THR A 136 4.73 -9.66 10.54
C THR A 136 4.98 -10.13 11.97
N CYS A 137 5.99 -9.56 12.62
CA CYS A 137 6.35 -9.93 13.99
C CYS A 137 5.51 -9.22 15.06
N VAL A 138 4.44 -8.50 14.68
CA VAL A 138 3.64 -7.61 15.57
C VAL A 138 3.02 -8.37 16.75
N SER A 139 2.87 -9.69 16.65
CA SER A 139 2.32 -10.52 17.72
C SER A 139 3.34 -10.97 18.77
N ILE A 140 4.64 -10.85 18.49
CA ILE A 140 5.74 -11.40 19.28
C ILE A 140 6.24 -10.36 20.28
N VAL A 141 6.34 -10.74 21.56
CA VAL A 141 6.96 -9.90 22.60
C VAL A 141 8.46 -9.80 22.30
N ASN A 142 9.04 -8.60 22.38
CA ASN A 142 10.44 -8.33 22.02
C ASN A 142 10.77 -8.82 20.60
N ALA A 143 10.02 -8.36 19.61
CA ALA A 143 10.14 -8.83 18.23
C ALA A 143 11.57 -8.67 17.66
N SER A 144 12.32 -7.65 18.09
CA SER A 144 13.71 -7.43 17.67
C SER A 144 14.65 -8.57 18.09
N GLU A 145 14.36 -9.25 19.21
CA GLU A 145 15.16 -10.38 19.71
C GLU A 145 14.55 -11.73 19.31
N ASN A 146 13.21 -11.83 19.34
CA ASN A 146 12.49 -13.09 19.18
C ASN A 146 12.01 -13.36 17.76
N CYS A 147 12.20 -12.41 16.83
CA CYS A 147 11.87 -12.55 15.42
C CYS A 147 13.14 -12.36 14.58
N PRO A 148 14.04 -13.37 14.53
CA PRO A 148 15.29 -13.23 13.82
C PRO A 148 15.06 -12.97 12.33
N ALA A 149 15.99 -12.23 11.71
CA ALA A 149 15.97 -12.02 10.27
C ALA A 149 15.91 -13.36 9.54
N ARG A 150 15.07 -13.39 8.51
CA ARG A 150 14.92 -14.59 7.68
C ARG A 150 16.14 -14.73 6.76
N PRO A 151 16.70 -15.94 6.65
CA PRO A 151 17.81 -16.17 5.74
C PRO A 151 17.31 -16.01 4.30
N SER A 152 18.03 -15.27 3.46
CA SER A 152 17.69 -15.17 2.03
C SER A 152 17.89 -16.48 1.27
N VAL A 153 18.85 -17.30 1.71
CA VAL A 153 19.20 -18.58 1.10
C VAL A 153 18.65 -19.72 1.95
N GLY A 154 17.90 -20.63 1.31
CA GLY A 154 17.31 -21.79 1.98
C GLY A 154 16.05 -21.46 2.76
N ALA A 155 15.43 -20.29 2.55
CA ALA A 155 14.14 -19.94 3.11
C ALA A 155 13.08 -20.99 2.75
N LYS A 156 13.03 -21.39 1.47
CA LYS A 156 12.11 -22.43 0.98
C LYS A 156 12.36 -23.76 1.68
N LYS A 157 13.62 -24.22 1.70
CA LYS A 157 13.98 -25.48 2.37
C LYS A 157 13.65 -25.46 3.86
N SER A 158 13.86 -24.33 4.54
CA SER A 158 13.50 -24.14 5.94
C SER A 158 11.98 -24.22 6.13
N ALA A 159 11.20 -23.55 5.29
CA ALA A 159 9.74 -23.60 5.34
C ALA A 159 9.19 -25.00 5.01
N GLU A 160 9.81 -25.74 4.08
CA GLU A 160 9.48 -27.14 3.78
C GLU A 160 9.70 -28.05 4.99
N LEU A 161 10.85 -27.90 5.67
CA LEU A 161 11.16 -28.65 6.89
C LEU A 161 10.18 -28.32 8.01
N GLN A 162 9.83 -27.05 8.20
CA GLN A 162 8.87 -26.63 9.22
C GLN A 162 7.44 -27.08 8.89
N LEU A 163 7.05 -27.09 7.61
CA LEU A 163 5.77 -27.64 7.17
C LEU A 163 5.70 -29.14 7.46
N ALA A 164 6.76 -29.90 7.15
CA ALA A 164 6.80 -31.33 7.44
C ALA A 164 6.68 -31.60 8.95
N ALA A 165 7.42 -30.87 9.79
CA ALA A 165 7.32 -30.97 11.24
C ALA A 165 5.92 -30.59 11.76
N ALA A 166 5.29 -29.55 11.21
CA ALA A 166 3.93 -29.16 11.56
C ALA A 166 2.90 -30.23 11.18
N GLN A 167 3.07 -30.88 10.02
CA GLN A 167 2.22 -31.99 9.58
C GLN A 167 2.35 -33.21 10.48
N GLU A 168 3.56 -33.55 10.92
CA GLU A 168 3.80 -34.64 11.88
C GLU A 168 3.12 -34.36 13.22
N ARG A 169 3.22 -33.12 13.73
CA ARG A 169 2.55 -32.70 14.97
C ARG A 169 1.03 -32.76 14.85
N LEU A 170 0.48 -32.27 13.73
CA LEU A 170 -0.95 -32.36 13.45
C LEU A 170 -1.42 -33.82 13.41
N ALA A 171 -0.68 -34.69 12.71
CA ALA A 171 -1.03 -36.12 12.63
C ALA A 171 -1.01 -36.81 14.01
N ALA A 172 -0.05 -36.45 14.88
CA ALA A 172 -0.01 -36.94 16.25
C ALA A 172 -1.23 -36.45 17.07
N ALA A 173 -1.56 -35.16 16.97
CA ALA A 173 -2.72 -34.57 17.65
C ALA A 173 -4.05 -35.16 17.15
N GLU A 174 -4.22 -35.37 15.85
CA GLU A 174 -5.41 -36.03 15.28
C GLU A 174 -5.55 -37.48 15.74
N LYS A 175 -4.42 -38.19 15.89
CA LYS A 175 -4.39 -39.55 16.42
C LYS A 175 -4.80 -39.60 17.89
N GLU A 176 -4.32 -38.65 18.70
CA GLU A 176 -4.69 -38.53 20.12
C GLU A 176 -6.17 -38.14 20.29
N ALA A 177 -6.66 -37.21 19.48
CA ALA A 177 -8.05 -36.76 19.50
C ALA A 177 -9.04 -37.80 18.91
N GLY A 178 -8.56 -38.82 18.19
CA GLY A 178 -9.39 -39.80 17.50
C GLY A 178 -10.25 -39.21 16.38
N LYS A 179 -9.93 -38.00 15.90
CA LYS A 179 -10.67 -37.28 14.86
C LYS A 179 -9.74 -36.30 14.13
N LYS A 180 -10.13 -35.93 12.91
CA LYS A 180 -9.46 -34.84 12.19
C LYS A 180 -9.72 -33.51 12.89
N LEU A 181 -8.65 -32.73 13.09
CA LEU A 181 -8.71 -31.43 13.75
C LEU A 181 -8.84 -30.34 12.68
N LYS A 182 -9.84 -29.47 12.82
CA LYS A 182 -9.95 -28.25 12.01
C LYS A 182 -9.29 -27.07 12.74
N ILE A 183 -9.05 -25.99 12.00
CA ILE A 183 -8.65 -24.69 12.54
C ILE A 183 -9.57 -24.33 13.73
N LYS A 184 -8.97 -23.84 14.83
CA LYS A 184 -9.58 -23.51 16.12
C LYS A 184 -10.10 -24.70 16.94
N GLN A 185 -9.83 -25.93 16.52
CA GLN A 185 -10.22 -27.13 17.27
C GLN A 185 -9.07 -27.75 18.06
N SER A 186 -7.84 -27.33 17.82
CA SER A 186 -6.70 -27.77 18.61
C SER A 186 -6.28 -26.72 19.62
N GLU A 187 -5.91 -27.16 20.82
CA GLU A 187 -5.41 -26.29 21.89
C GLU A 187 -4.04 -25.69 21.55
N GLN A 188 -3.21 -26.40 20.77
CA GLN A 188 -1.86 -25.96 20.41
C GLN A 188 -1.77 -25.35 19.01
N GLY A 189 -2.88 -25.28 18.27
CA GLY A 189 -2.94 -24.61 16.96
C GLY A 189 -2.18 -25.33 15.82
N GLU A 190 -2.08 -26.65 15.85
CA GLU A 190 -1.39 -27.44 14.81
C GLU A 190 -1.99 -27.26 13.41
N PRO A 191 -3.32 -27.25 13.21
CA PRO A 191 -3.90 -26.96 11.89
C PRO A 191 -3.46 -25.60 11.35
N GLU A 192 -3.43 -24.58 12.21
CA GLU A 192 -3.00 -23.22 11.91
C GLU A 192 -1.52 -23.17 11.51
N MET A 193 -0.65 -23.91 12.21
CA MET A 193 0.77 -24.03 11.84
C MET A 193 0.96 -24.63 10.44
N VAL A 194 0.19 -25.66 10.09
CA VAL A 194 0.26 -26.29 8.76
C VAL A 194 -0.22 -25.33 7.67
N GLU A 195 -1.32 -24.60 7.90
CA GLU A 195 -1.81 -23.60 6.96
C GLU A 195 -0.82 -22.44 6.81
N PHE A 196 -0.28 -21.94 7.91
CA PHE A 196 0.75 -20.90 7.93
C PHE A 196 1.94 -21.26 7.04
N PHE A 197 2.56 -22.43 7.24
CA PHE A 197 3.74 -22.81 6.44
C PHE A 197 3.41 -23.10 4.97
N LYS A 198 2.17 -23.51 4.65
CA LYS A 198 1.73 -23.60 3.24
C LYS A 198 1.63 -22.23 2.60
N SER A 199 1.06 -21.24 3.29
CA SER A 199 1.02 -19.86 2.82
C SER A 199 2.42 -19.28 2.68
N GLU A 200 3.31 -19.56 3.63
CA GLU A 200 4.71 -19.12 3.59
C GLU A 200 5.45 -19.70 2.37
N LEU A 201 5.26 -20.98 2.03
CA LEU A 201 5.86 -21.56 0.83
C LEU A 201 5.33 -20.91 -0.46
N LYS A 202 4.02 -20.70 -0.56
CA LYS A 202 3.42 -19.99 -1.71
C LYS A 202 4.00 -18.59 -1.87
N ARG A 203 4.19 -17.89 -0.74
CA ARG A 203 4.79 -16.55 -0.72
C ARG A 203 6.23 -16.56 -1.18
N ILE A 204 7.06 -17.49 -0.69
CA ILE A 204 8.46 -17.62 -1.10
C ILE A 204 8.55 -17.92 -2.60
N GLU A 205 7.71 -18.82 -3.11
CA GLU A 205 7.65 -19.14 -4.54
C GLU A 205 7.21 -17.95 -5.39
N PHE A 206 6.22 -17.19 -4.92
CA PHE A 206 5.80 -15.95 -5.55
C PHE A 206 6.95 -14.94 -5.61
N ASN A 207 7.64 -14.71 -4.50
CA ASN A 207 8.75 -13.76 -4.43
C ASN A 207 9.95 -14.20 -5.25
N THR A 208 10.23 -15.51 -5.32
CA THR A 208 11.30 -16.08 -6.15
C THR A 208 11.06 -15.74 -7.62
N LYS A 209 9.83 -15.96 -8.14
CA LYS A 209 9.47 -15.59 -9.52
C LYS A 209 9.59 -14.09 -9.77
N PHE A 210 9.14 -13.28 -8.81
CA PHE A 210 9.29 -11.82 -8.88
C PHE A 210 10.77 -11.43 -8.99
N LEU A 211 11.64 -12.00 -8.15
CA LEU A 211 13.07 -11.72 -8.12
C LEU A 211 13.78 -12.16 -9.40
N GLU A 212 13.44 -13.32 -9.96
CA GLU A 212 13.97 -13.76 -11.25
C GLU A 212 13.61 -12.77 -12.37
N GLY A 213 12.36 -12.30 -12.39
CA GLY A 213 11.92 -11.24 -13.31
C GLY A 213 12.69 -9.94 -13.08
N LEU A 214 12.85 -9.50 -11.84
CA LEU A 214 13.56 -8.27 -11.51
C LEU A 214 15.07 -8.35 -11.83
N ARG A 215 15.72 -9.49 -11.57
CA ARG A 215 17.14 -9.72 -11.87
C ARG A 215 17.39 -9.71 -13.38
N SER A 216 16.55 -10.40 -14.16
CA SER A 216 16.67 -10.41 -15.63
C SER A 216 16.48 -9.01 -16.22
N GLN A 217 15.62 -8.19 -15.62
CA GLN A 217 15.46 -6.79 -15.96
C GLN A 217 16.71 -5.95 -15.65
N PHE A 218 17.36 -6.18 -14.51
CA PHE A 218 18.61 -5.49 -14.16
C PHE A 218 19.83 -5.92 -15.00
N GLU A 219 19.80 -7.12 -15.55
CA GLU A 219 20.83 -7.63 -16.47
C GLU A 219 20.66 -7.10 -17.90
N SER A 220 19.46 -6.64 -18.27
CA SER A 220 19.19 -6.10 -19.60
C SER A 220 19.67 -4.64 -19.71
N PRO A 221 20.72 -4.34 -20.51
CA PRO A 221 21.24 -2.98 -20.63
C PRO A 221 20.26 -2.02 -21.33
N GLN A 222 19.23 -2.55 -22.02
CA GLN A 222 18.20 -1.76 -22.67
C GLN A 222 17.08 -1.31 -21.73
N GLN A 223 16.95 -1.94 -20.55
CA GLN A 223 15.87 -1.64 -19.63
C GLN A 223 16.35 -0.69 -18.51
N SER A 224 15.77 0.51 -18.47
CA SER A 224 16.01 1.49 -17.40
C SER A 224 15.23 1.13 -16.14
N VAL A 225 15.44 -0.08 -15.60
CA VAL A 225 14.73 -0.53 -14.40
C VAL A 225 15.29 0.20 -13.18
N ARG A 226 14.37 0.61 -12.30
CA ARG A 226 14.65 1.28 -11.03
C ARG A 226 13.85 0.61 -9.94
N LEU A 227 14.49 0.38 -8.80
CA LEU A 227 13.85 -0.18 -7.61
C LEU A 227 14.00 0.80 -6.45
N VAL A 228 12.90 1.41 -6.03
CA VAL A 228 12.83 2.17 -4.76
C VAL A 228 12.96 1.16 -3.63
N SER A 229 14.05 1.21 -2.86
CA SER A 229 14.46 0.08 -2.03
C SER A 229 14.76 0.42 -0.58
N ARG A 230 15.12 1.68 -0.29
CA ARG A 230 15.59 2.01 1.06
C ARG A 230 15.33 3.45 1.41
N LEU A 231 14.84 3.71 2.62
CA LEU A 231 14.81 5.03 3.23
C LEU A 231 15.78 5.05 4.41
N ALA A 232 16.85 5.83 4.31
CA ALA A 232 17.75 6.08 5.43
C ALA A 232 17.26 7.29 6.22
N ILE A 233 17.27 7.17 7.55
CA ILE A 233 16.87 8.20 8.50
C ILE A 233 17.89 8.31 9.63
N GLU A 234 18.01 9.50 10.21
CA GLU A 234 18.81 9.71 11.43
C GLU A 234 17.90 9.74 12.65
N ALA A 235 18.25 8.96 13.67
CA ALA A 235 17.51 8.85 14.92
C ALA A 235 18.38 9.22 16.13
N PRO A 236 17.84 9.95 17.12
CA PRO A 236 18.55 10.25 18.36
C PRO A 236 18.73 9.01 19.25
N ASP A 237 17.77 8.08 19.22
CA ASP A 237 17.78 6.82 19.94
C ASP A 237 17.48 5.68 18.96
N ILE A 238 18.54 4.99 18.52
CA ILE A 238 18.43 3.94 17.50
C ILE A 238 17.60 2.76 18.02
N ILE A 239 17.71 2.43 19.31
CA ILE A 239 17.03 1.26 19.88
C ILE A 239 15.52 1.52 19.93
N LYS A 240 15.10 2.72 20.35
CA LYS A 240 13.67 3.08 20.31
C LYS A 240 13.13 3.11 18.89
N GLU A 241 13.85 3.72 17.96
CA GLU A 241 13.43 3.76 16.56
C GLU A 241 13.32 2.35 15.98
N GLU A 242 14.30 1.49 16.23
CA GLU A 242 14.25 0.09 15.80
C GLU A 242 13.06 -0.66 16.42
N ASN A 243 12.85 -0.55 17.73
CA ASN A 243 11.71 -1.19 18.40
C ASN A 243 10.37 -0.70 17.85
N PHE A 244 10.28 0.57 17.43
CA PHE A 244 9.09 1.08 16.76
C PHE A 244 8.84 0.34 15.44
N TRP A 245 9.83 0.27 14.55
CA TRP A 245 9.69 -0.43 13.27
C TRP A 245 9.47 -1.95 13.44
N CYS A 246 10.12 -2.57 14.41
CA CYS A 246 10.04 -4.02 14.64
C CYS A 246 8.80 -4.45 15.43
N GLU A 247 8.54 -3.83 16.58
CA GLU A 247 7.45 -4.24 17.48
C GLU A 247 6.10 -3.64 17.11
N ALA A 248 6.08 -2.36 16.69
CA ALA A 248 4.83 -1.69 16.36
C ALA A 248 4.40 -1.97 14.91
N LEU A 249 5.36 -1.92 13.97
CA LEU A 249 5.08 -2.08 12.54
C LEU A 249 5.38 -3.49 12.01
N GLY A 250 6.11 -4.32 12.75
CA GLY A 250 6.30 -5.74 12.41
C GLY A 250 7.46 -6.04 11.47
N MET A 251 8.39 -5.11 11.28
CA MET A 251 9.63 -5.35 10.55
C MET A 251 10.62 -6.23 11.34
N GLN A 252 11.69 -6.68 10.69
CA GLN A 252 12.78 -7.46 11.27
C GLN A 252 14.11 -6.76 11.03
N ARG A 253 15.07 -6.90 11.96
CA ARG A 253 16.44 -6.42 11.78
C ARG A 253 17.21 -7.36 10.84
N TYR A 254 17.69 -6.83 9.72
CA TYR A 254 18.50 -7.56 8.72
C TYR A 254 20.00 -7.27 8.79
N ALA A 255 20.39 -6.08 9.26
CA ALA A 255 21.80 -5.73 9.40
C ALA A 255 22.04 -4.80 10.58
N THR A 256 23.24 -4.89 11.15
CA THR A 256 23.80 -3.87 12.04
C THR A 256 24.89 -3.13 11.27
N LEU A 257 24.82 -1.80 11.28
CA LEU A 257 25.71 -0.90 10.56
C LEU A 257 26.81 -0.38 11.50
N PRO A 258 27.92 0.12 10.93
CA PRO A 258 28.92 0.85 11.71
C PRO A 258 28.30 1.99 12.51
N GLY A 259 28.79 2.21 13.73
CA GLY A 259 28.27 3.26 14.61
C GLY A 259 26.95 2.91 15.31
N GLY A 260 26.52 1.65 15.27
CA GLY A 260 25.33 1.17 15.97
C GLY A 260 24.01 1.36 15.20
N GLY A 261 24.07 1.82 13.94
CA GLY A 261 22.90 1.86 13.07
C GLY A 261 22.36 0.47 12.75
N VAL A 262 21.14 0.40 12.21
CA VAL A 262 20.49 -0.86 11.85
C VAL A 262 19.71 -0.75 10.55
N VAL A 263 19.49 -1.88 9.88
CA VAL A 263 18.58 -1.98 8.73
C VAL A 263 17.43 -2.88 9.13
N VAL A 264 16.21 -2.37 9.01
CA VAL A 264 14.97 -3.10 9.27
C VAL A 264 14.12 -3.19 8.00
N ALA A 265 13.42 -4.30 7.80
CA ALA A 265 12.56 -4.52 6.64
C ALA A 265 11.52 -5.61 6.95
N TYR A 266 10.49 -5.73 6.11
CA TYR A 266 9.54 -6.84 6.22
C TYR A 266 10.07 -8.17 5.66
N GLY A 267 11.03 -8.11 4.75
CA GLY A 267 11.71 -9.25 4.15
C GLY A 267 13.15 -8.87 3.81
N ASN A 268 13.93 -9.81 3.26
CA ASN A 268 15.32 -9.50 2.93
C ASN A 268 15.40 -8.35 1.91
N PRO A 269 16.14 -7.26 2.18
CA PRO A 269 16.22 -6.13 1.26
C PRO A 269 17.17 -6.36 0.08
N GLY A 270 18.02 -7.39 0.15
CA GLY A 270 18.98 -7.73 -0.88
C GLY A 270 18.32 -8.20 -2.17
N VAL A 271 18.88 -7.87 -3.32
CA VAL A 271 18.33 -8.23 -4.64
C VAL A 271 19.07 -9.41 -5.27
N ARG A 272 20.38 -9.52 -5.00
CA ARG A 272 21.30 -10.33 -5.82
C ARG A 272 21.17 -11.83 -5.64
N SER A 273 20.85 -12.28 -4.43
CA SER A 273 20.95 -13.69 -4.07
C SER A 273 19.76 -14.13 -3.24
N GLY A 274 19.46 -15.43 -3.31
CA GLY A 274 18.41 -16.04 -2.50
C GLY A 274 17.05 -16.07 -3.18
N GLU A 275 16.13 -16.70 -2.45
CA GLU A 275 14.72 -16.93 -2.80
C GLU A 275 13.84 -15.78 -2.26
N GLU A 276 14.36 -15.05 -1.27
CA GLU A 276 13.76 -13.85 -0.69
C GLU A 276 14.64 -12.63 -0.91
N GLY A 277 14.03 -11.47 -1.13
CA GLY A 277 14.76 -10.30 -1.58
C GLY A 277 13.89 -9.16 -2.10
N ALA A 278 14.55 -8.05 -2.41
CA ALA A 278 13.99 -6.83 -3.01
C ALA A 278 12.85 -6.19 -2.20
N PHE A 279 12.83 -6.41 -0.88
CA PHE A 279 11.95 -5.70 0.04
C PHE A 279 12.48 -4.29 0.35
N PHE A 280 11.57 -3.37 0.60
CA PHE A 280 11.93 -2.05 1.06
C PHE A 280 12.45 -2.08 2.50
N ALA A 281 13.54 -1.35 2.74
CA ALA A 281 14.21 -1.29 4.04
C ALA A 281 14.20 0.13 4.61
N VAL A 282 14.15 0.24 5.93
CA VAL A 282 14.47 1.46 6.67
C VAL A 282 15.86 1.31 7.24
N GLU A 283 16.75 2.24 6.90
CA GLU A 283 18.12 2.29 7.40
C GLU A 283 18.22 3.36 8.49
N ILE A 284 18.31 2.92 9.74
CA ILE A 284 18.32 3.79 10.91
C ILE A 284 19.77 4.07 11.28
N ARG A 285 20.16 5.34 11.28
CA ARG A 285 21.52 5.78 11.60
C ARG A 285 21.54 6.63 12.88
N PRO A 286 22.65 6.63 13.63
CA PRO A 286 22.83 7.61 14.69
C PRO A 286 22.76 9.03 14.12
N LEU A 287 22.20 9.95 14.91
CA LEU A 287 22.21 11.37 14.58
C LEU A 287 23.65 11.87 14.39
N SER A 288 23.92 12.49 13.24
CA SER A 288 25.23 13.09 12.97
C SER A 288 25.44 14.33 13.84
N ALA A 289 26.69 14.59 14.26
CA ALA A 289 27.02 15.79 15.04
C ALA A 289 26.64 17.09 14.31
N GLU A 290 26.67 17.07 12.98
CA GLU A 290 26.24 18.16 12.11
C GLU A 290 24.72 18.40 12.17
N ALA A 291 23.91 17.32 12.22
CA ALA A 291 22.46 17.41 12.34
C ALA A 291 21.97 17.76 13.76
N ALA A 292 22.81 17.59 14.78
CA ALA A 292 22.49 17.96 16.17
C ALA A 292 22.56 19.49 16.42
N GLY A 293 23.36 20.23 15.66
CA GLY A 293 23.61 21.67 15.90
C GLY A 293 22.55 22.63 15.38
N ASN A 294 21.58 22.18 14.58
CA ASN A 294 20.74 23.05 13.75
C ASN A 294 19.23 23.00 14.07
N GLU A 295 18.86 22.69 15.32
CA GLU A 295 17.44 22.49 15.70
C GLU A 295 16.56 23.76 15.72
N ASN A 296 17.15 24.96 15.62
CA ASN A 296 16.44 26.22 15.85
C ASN A 296 16.34 27.14 14.61
N ALA A 297 16.83 26.73 13.45
CA ALA A 297 16.64 27.52 12.23
C ALA A 297 15.41 26.97 11.48
N PRO A 298 14.33 27.75 11.26
CA PRO A 298 13.29 27.39 10.31
C PRO A 298 13.93 27.37 8.92
N SER A 299 14.44 26.20 8.51
CA SER A 299 14.95 26.04 7.16
C SER A 299 13.74 26.05 6.23
N LEU A 300 13.57 27.17 5.52
CA LEU A 300 12.78 27.21 4.29
C LEU A 300 13.46 26.25 3.31
N SER A 301 13.09 24.98 3.42
CA SER A 301 13.62 23.90 2.60
C SER A 301 13.28 24.22 1.15
N LYS A 302 14.30 24.29 0.30
CA LYS A 302 14.11 24.60 -1.12
C LYS A 302 13.89 23.36 -1.96
N GLY A 303 14.10 22.18 -1.40
CA GLY A 303 13.93 20.89 -2.05
C GLY A 303 12.69 20.14 -1.55
N PRO A 304 12.43 18.96 -2.15
CA PRO A 304 11.34 18.10 -1.72
C PRO A 304 11.56 17.65 -0.27
N GLN A 305 10.48 17.56 0.50
CA GLN A 305 10.51 17.08 1.89
C GLN A 305 9.83 15.73 2.01
N LEU A 306 10.26 14.89 2.96
CA LEU A 306 9.53 13.66 3.28
C LEU A 306 8.18 14.03 3.92
N SER A 307 7.09 13.53 3.35
CA SER A 307 5.75 13.68 3.95
C SER A 307 5.47 12.52 4.90
N PHE A 308 5.18 11.34 4.36
CA PHE A 308 4.90 10.12 5.12
C PHE A 308 5.30 8.86 4.34
N VAL A 309 5.33 7.72 5.03
CA VAL A 309 5.46 6.39 4.42
C VAL A 309 4.10 5.69 4.52
N GLN A 310 3.59 5.14 3.42
CA GLN A 310 2.36 4.36 3.44
C GLN A 310 2.66 2.86 3.49
N ILE A 311 1.99 2.16 4.40
CA ILE A 311 2.22 0.73 4.67
C ILE A 311 0.87 -0.01 4.69
N ALA A 312 0.82 -1.14 4.00
CA ALA A 312 -0.25 -2.12 4.04
C ALA A 312 0.21 -3.33 4.86
N THR A 313 -0.23 -3.44 6.10
CA THR A 313 0.16 -4.55 6.97
C THR A 313 -0.88 -5.68 6.90
N PRO A 314 -0.47 -6.96 6.88
CA PRO A 314 -1.43 -8.09 6.92
C PRO A 314 -2.19 -8.17 8.26
N SER A 315 -1.66 -7.54 9.31
CA SER A 315 -2.21 -7.53 10.66
C SER A 315 -2.51 -6.10 11.13
N LEU A 316 -3.50 -5.96 12.01
CA LEU A 316 -3.76 -4.70 12.72
C LEU A 316 -2.55 -4.25 13.54
N ILE A 317 -2.27 -2.95 13.52
CA ILE A 317 -1.24 -2.33 14.36
C ILE A 317 -1.72 -2.28 15.81
N ARG A 318 -0.85 -2.68 16.73
CA ARG A 318 -1.10 -2.61 18.16
C ARG A 318 -0.69 -1.25 18.69
N ILE A 319 -1.66 -0.37 18.97
CA ILE A 319 -1.41 0.98 19.50
C ILE A 319 -0.53 0.96 20.75
N SER A 320 -0.71 -0.02 21.65
CA SER A 320 0.16 -0.15 22.82
C SER A 320 1.64 -0.27 22.46
N ARG A 321 1.98 -1.04 21.41
CA ARG A 321 3.37 -1.18 20.92
C ARG A 321 3.91 0.09 20.28
N VAL A 322 3.05 0.87 19.63
CA VAL A 322 3.40 2.20 19.12
C VAL A 322 3.86 3.10 20.28
N LEU A 323 3.08 3.15 21.37
CA LEU A 323 3.38 3.99 22.53
C LEU A 323 4.59 3.46 23.33
N ASP A 324 4.67 2.15 23.55
CA ASP A 324 5.76 1.51 24.32
C ASP A 324 7.14 1.71 23.65
N SER A 325 7.16 1.76 22.31
CA SER A 325 8.38 2.04 21.52
C SER A 325 8.71 3.54 21.41
N GLY A 326 7.91 4.41 22.01
CA GLY A 326 8.10 5.86 22.00
C GLY A 326 7.57 6.56 20.75
N GLY A 327 6.77 5.87 19.93
CA GLY A 327 6.01 6.48 18.86
C GLY A 327 4.76 7.21 19.37
N GLU A 328 4.12 7.95 18.47
CA GLU A 328 2.92 8.73 18.73
C GLU A 328 1.78 8.26 17.81
N LEU A 329 0.58 8.10 18.38
CA LEU A 329 -0.64 7.87 17.60
C LEU A 329 -1.20 9.24 17.18
N VAL A 330 -1.28 9.47 15.88
CA VAL A 330 -1.87 10.67 15.27
C VAL A 330 -3.35 10.44 14.96
N ASP A 331 -3.68 9.26 14.40
CA ASP A 331 -5.03 8.86 14.02
C ASP A 331 -5.19 7.34 14.14
N GLY A 332 -6.40 6.87 14.42
CA GLY A 332 -6.74 5.45 14.56
C GLY A 332 -8.11 5.06 13.99
N TYR A 333 -8.73 5.90 13.17
CA TYR A 333 -10.06 5.65 12.62
C TYR A 333 -10.00 4.98 11.24
N GLY A 334 -10.14 3.65 11.19
CA GLY A 334 -10.16 2.87 9.93
C GLY A 334 -8.79 2.69 9.25
N TYR A 335 -7.85 3.59 9.52
CA TYR A 335 -6.42 3.46 9.27
C TYR A 335 -5.65 3.91 10.53
N TYR A 336 -4.34 3.74 10.55
CA TYR A 336 -3.47 4.20 11.62
C TYR A 336 -2.53 5.28 11.08
N GLY A 337 -2.70 6.51 11.55
CA GLY A 337 -1.69 7.56 11.44
C GLY A 337 -0.78 7.47 12.65
N VAL A 338 0.50 7.17 12.46
CA VAL A 338 1.48 7.09 13.56
C VAL A 338 2.74 7.85 13.20
N LYS A 339 3.46 8.33 14.22
CA LYS A 339 4.74 9.01 14.08
C LYS A 339 5.83 8.25 14.82
N SER A 340 6.95 8.00 14.16
CA SER A 340 8.10 7.30 14.77
C SER A 340 8.84 8.20 15.78
N PRO A 341 9.63 7.64 16.70
CA PRO A 341 10.49 8.41 17.60
C PRO A 341 11.41 9.42 16.90
N ALA A 342 11.91 9.10 15.71
CA ALA A 342 12.72 9.98 14.87
C ALA A 342 11.88 11.02 14.10
N GLY A 343 10.55 10.93 14.15
CA GLY A 343 9.63 11.88 13.56
C GLY A 343 9.11 11.53 12.16
N VAL A 344 9.33 10.29 11.70
CA VAL A 344 8.74 9.81 10.44
C VAL A 344 7.24 9.68 10.59
N GLN A 345 6.46 10.25 9.67
CA GLN A 345 5.01 10.03 9.62
C GLN A 345 4.72 8.74 8.84
N ILE A 346 3.82 7.90 9.35
CA ILE A 346 3.42 6.64 8.73
C ILE A 346 1.90 6.59 8.66
N ARG A 347 1.38 6.25 7.48
CA ARG A 347 -0.02 5.86 7.28
C ARG A 347 -0.07 4.36 7.08
N ALA A 348 -0.78 3.67 7.95
CA ALA A 348 -0.86 2.22 7.88
C ALA A 348 -2.31 1.74 7.84
N TYR A 349 -2.56 0.70 7.04
CA TYR A 349 -3.87 0.07 6.90
C TYR A 349 -3.71 -1.43 6.67
N VAL A 350 -4.80 -2.18 6.78
CA VAL A 350 -4.75 -3.64 6.67
C VAL A 350 -5.06 -4.12 5.26
N GLU A 351 -4.07 -4.73 4.61
CA GLU A 351 -4.18 -5.34 3.28
C GLU A 351 -2.98 -6.27 3.04
N ASP A 352 -3.12 -7.32 2.21
CA ASP A 352 -1.96 -8.13 1.83
C ASP A 352 -1.25 -7.56 0.60
N ARG A 353 0.05 -7.32 0.74
CA ARG A 353 0.95 -6.94 -0.35
C ARG A 353 2.25 -7.68 -0.23
N ARG A 354 2.91 -7.93 -1.37
CA ARG A 354 4.23 -8.57 -1.39
C ARG A 354 5.21 -7.77 -0.55
N ASP A 355 5.32 -6.48 -0.83
CA ASP A 355 5.96 -5.52 0.05
C ASP A 355 4.88 -4.76 0.81
N PRO A 356 4.83 -4.85 2.14
CA PRO A 356 3.94 -4.03 2.93
C PRO A 356 4.16 -2.54 2.73
N VAL A 357 5.37 -2.08 2.42
CA VAL A 357 5.59 -0.66 2.10
C VAL A 357 5.06 -0.39 0.70
N GLU A 358 4.10 0.53 0.59
CA GLU A 358 3.46 0.84 -0.68
C GLU A 358 4.17 1.96 -1.42
N PHE A 359 4.37 3.10 -0.76
CA PHE A 359 5.13 4.22 -1.30
C PHE A 359 5.74 5.10 -0.22
N VAL A 360 6.72 5.90 -0.64
CA VAL A 360 7.25 7.03 0.14
C VAL A 360 6.69 8.31 -0.45
N ALA A 361 5.95 9.08 0.34
CA ALA A 361 5.37 10.35 -0.07
C ALA A 361 6.32 11.52 0.20
N MET A 362 6.45 12.43 -0.78
CA MET A 362 7.28 13.61 -0.69
C MET A 362 6.46 14.84 -1.08
N VAL A 363 6.65 15.95 -0.38
CA VAL A 363 6.04 17.25 -0.72
C VAL A 363 7.01 18.04 -1.58
N ALA A 364 6.57 18.46 -2.76
CA ALA A 364 7.31 19.43 -3.58
C ALA A 364 7.06 20.85 -3.05
N PRO A 365 8.09 21.68 -2.85
CA PRO A 365 7.91 23.10 -2.56
C PRO A 365 6.94 23.79 -3.52
N ALA A 366 6.25 24.83 -3.05
CA ALA A 366 5.32 25.60 -3.87
C ALA A 366 5.95 26.03 -5.21
N GLY A 367 5.26 25.76 -6.32
CA GLY A 367 5.72 26.06 -7.68
C GLY A 367 6.83 25.15 -8.24
N SER A 368 7.31 24.16 -7.48
CA SER A 368 8.42 23.27 -7.91
C SER A 368 7.99 21.86 -8.34
N MET A 369 6.68 21.59 -8.39
CA MET A 369 6.12 20.26 -8.69
C MET A 369 6.67 19.65 -9.98
N GLU A 370 6.64 20.42 -11.08
CA GLU A 370 7.09 19.95 -12.39
C GLU A 370 8.63 19.77 -12.46
N THR A 371 9.39 20.66 -11.80
CA THR A 371 10.85 20.51 -11.69
C THR A 371 11.22 19.25 -10.93
N THR A 372 10.53 18.98 -9.81
CA THR A 372 10.74 17.78 -9.00
C THR A 372 10.29 16.52 -9.75
N SER A 373 9.19 16.58 -10.50
CA SER A 373 8.74 15.52 -11.41
C SER A 373 9.84 15.15 -12.42
N ARG A 374 10.38 16.14 -13.14
CA ARG A 374 11.45 15.92 -14.13
C ARG A 374 12.73 15.39 -13.48
N PHE A 375 13.03 15.83 -12.27
CA PHE A 375 14.16 15.29 -11.51
C PHE A 375 13.99 13.79 -11.25
N LEU A 376 12.82 13.35 -10.78
CA LEU A 376 12.51 11.92 -10.55
C LEU A 376 12.56 11.09 -11.85
N GLU A 377 12.04 11.63 -12.94
CA GLU A 377 12.15 11.02 -14.27
C GLU A 377 13.60 10.92 -14.73
N GLY A 378 14.41 11.95 -14.45
CA GLY A 378 15.87 11.93 -14.66
C GLY A 378 16.59 10.88 -13.83
N GLN A 379 16.06 10.52 -12.65
CA GLN A 379 16.55 9.38 -11.86
C GLN A 379 16.12 8.02 -12.46
N GLY A 380 15.31 8.01 -13.52
CA GLY A 380 14.82 6.83 -14.23
C GLY A 380 13.50 6.27 -13.71
N LEU A 381 12.82 6.99 -12.80
CA LEU A 381 11.48 6.61 -12.36
C LEU A 381 10.44 6.97 -13.43
N GLN A 382 9.45 6.12 -13.65
CA GLN A 382 8.39 6.40 -14.62
C GLN A 382 7.21 7.10 -13.93
N ARG A 383 6.71 8.18 -14.53
CA ARG A 383 5.50 8.88 -14.11
C ARG A 383 4.26 8.05 -14.44
N ARG A 384 3.36 7.83 -13.47
CA ARG A 384 2.20 6.93 -13.58
C ARG A 384 0.83 7.60 -13.44
N GLY A 385 0.80 8.92 -13.32
CA GLY A 385 -0.42 9.69 -13.08
C GLY A 385 -0.72 9.85 -11.59
N SER A 386 -1.95 10.24 -11.26
CA SER A 386 -2.37 10.40 -9.87
C SER A 386 -2.47 9.06 -9.15
N TYR A 387 -2.20 9.03 -7.85
CA TYR A 387 -2.45 7.84 -7.05
C TYR A 387 -3.95 7.62 -6.87
N GLU A 388 -4.38 6.40 -7.11
CA GLU A 388 -5.73 5.92 -6.85
C GLU A 388 -5.69 4.95 -5.67
N LEU A 389 -6.70 5.03 -4.79
CA LEU A 389 -6.82 4.15 -3.64
C LEU A 389 -6.86 2.69 -4.10
N VAL A 390 -5.88 1.89 -3.67
CA VAL A 390 -5.81 0.45 -3.98
C VAL A 390 -6.95 -0.31 -3.34
N SER A 391 -7.40 0.11 -2.15
CA SER A 391 -8.45 -0.56 -1.39
C SER A 391 -9.48 0.46 -0.91
N LYS A 392 -10.50 0.73 -1.74
CA LYS A 392 -11.50 1.78 -1.46
C LYS A 392 -12.14 1.65 -0.08
N THR A 393 -12.42 0.42 0.36
CA THR A 393 -13.06 0.16 1.67
C THR A 393 -12.09 0.37 2.83
N MET A 394 -10.84 -0.07 2.70
CA MET A 394 -9.85 0.05 3.80
C MET A 394 -9.23 1.44 3.88
N GLN A 395 -9.24 2.18 2.76
CA GLN A 395 -8.70 3.52 2.65
C GLN A 395 -9.79 4.59 2.65
N GLU A 396 -11.06 4.22 2.87
CA GLU A 396 -12.20 5.14 2.88
C GLU A 396 -12.02 6.27 3.89
N TYR A 397 -11.42 5.94 5.03
CA TYR A 397 -11.19 6.86 6.15
C TYR A 397 -9.83 7.55 6.10
N MET A 398 -9.02 7.30 5.06
CA MET A 398 -7.74 7.98 4.92
C MET A 398 -7.95 9.43 4.48
N PRO A 399 -7.13 10.38 4.98
CA PRO A 399 -7.17 11.76 4.53
C PRO A 399 -6.96 11.83 3.02
N LEU A 400 -7.85 12.57 2.35
CA LEU A 400 -7.75 12.83 0.92
C LEU A 400 -6.38 13.41 0.59
N LEU A 401 -5.76 12.87 -0.46
CA LEU A 401 -4.50 13.41 -0.95
C LEU A 401 -4.75 14.72 -1.70
N PRO A 402 -3.81 15.68 -1.61
CA PRO A 402 -3.87 16.91 -2.39
C PRO A 402 -4.05 16.64 -3.88
N GLN A 403 -4.90 17.44 -4.53
CA GLN A 403 -5.15 17.33 -5.96
C GLN A 403 -3.87 17.66 -6.74
N GLY A 404 -3.56 16.85 -7.75
CA GLY A 404 -2.33 16.99 -8.54
C GLY A 404 -1.14 16.21 -7.99
N ASN A 405 -1.36 15.31 -7.03
CA ASN A 405 -0.38 14.29 -6.67
C ASN A 405 -0.01 13.42 -7.88
N ILE A 406 1.22 12.91 -7.90
CA ILE A 406 1.76 12.11 -9.01
C ILE A 406 2.57 10.95 -8.45
N LEU A 407 2.26 9.73 -8.90
CA LEU A 407 2.97 8.52 -8.55
C LEU A 407 4.12 8.26 -9.53
N PHE A 408 5.27 7.86 -8.99
CA PHE A 408 6.49 7.51 -9.72
C PHE A 408 7.00 6.13 -9.31
N GLY A 409 7.45 5.34 -10.28
CA GLY A 409 8.11 4.07 -10.02
C GLY A 409 8.16 3.19 -11.26
N ASN A 410 8.76 2.01 -11.14
CA ASN A 410 8.91 1.07 -12.24
C ASN A 410 8.30 -0.28 -11.85
N GLY A 411 7.78 -1.01 -12.85
CA GLY A 411 7.15 -2.32 -12.65
C GLY A 411 5.68 -2.22 -12.24
N ASP A 412 5.15 -3.25 -11.60
CA ASP A 412 3.77 -3.31 -11.11
C ASP A 412 3.66 -2.59 -9.75
N PRO A 413 2.79 -1.57 -9.61
CA PRO A 413 2.70 -0.78 -8.37
C PRO A 413 2.14 -1.59 -7.19
N LYS A 414 1.59 -2.79 -7.41
CA LYS A 414 1.20 -3.73 -6.35
C LYS A 414 2.38 -4.55 -5.82
N LEU A 415 3.46 -4.66 -6.60
CA LEU A 415 4.61 -5.52 -6.30
C LEU A 415 5.86 -4.73 -5.90
N THR A 416 5.99 -3.49 -6.36
CA THR A 416 7.14 -2.62 -6.07
C THR A 416 6.73 -1.37 -5.30
N VAL A 417 7.65 -0.88 -4.46
CA VAL A 417 7.46 0.38 -3.75
C VAL A 417 7.57 1.54 -4.71
N GLN A 418 6.68 2.52 -4.57
CA GLN A 418 6.63 3.72 -5.42
C GLN A 418 7.07 4.96 -4.65
N VAL A 419 7.18 6.09 -5.36
CA VAL A 419 7.34 7.43 -4.80
C VAL A 419 6.11 8.24 -5.14
N LEU A 420 5.44 8.80 -4.13
CA LEU A 420 4.31 9.69 -4.33
C LEU A 420 4.77 11.13 -4.17
N LEU A 421 4.68 11.92 -5.23
CA LEU A 421 4.93 13.35 -5.17
C LEU A 421 3.62 14.09 -4.89
N LEU A 422 3.62 14.92 -3.87
CA LEU A 422 2.51 15.78 -3.48
C LEU A 422 2.86 17.24 -3.86
N PRO A 423 1.90 18.05 -4.35
CA PRO A 423 2.07 19.50 -4.35
C PRO A 423 2.27 19.99 -2.91
N ALA A 424 2.73 21.22 -2.69
CA ALA A 424 2.60 21.86 -1.38
C ALA A 424 1.22 22.50 -1.28
N LEU A 425 0.51 22.26 -0.19
CA LEU A 425 -0.64 23.08 0.17
C LEU A 425 -0.11 24.46 0.57
N GLU A 426 -0.52 25.48 -0.18
CA GLU A 426 -0.33 26.84 0.29
C GLU A 426 -1.14 26.99 1.56
N ASP A 427 -0.44 27.19 2.69
CA ASP A 427 -1.06 27.75 3.88
C ASP A 427 -1.77 29.01 3.42
N LYS A 428 -3.11 28.94 3.33
CA LYS A 428 -3.91 30.12 3.03
C LYS A 428 -3.58 31.09 4.13
N LYS A 429 -2.72 32.07 3.81
CA LYS A 429 -2.40 33.14 4.74
C LYS A 429 -3.76 33.69 5.18
N PRO A 430 -4.05 33.72 6.49
CA PRO A 430 -5.29 34.30 6.94
C PRO A 430 -5.36 35.68 6.30
N ASP A 431 -6.44 35.92 5.58
CA ASP A 431 -6.71 37.02 4.66
C ASP A 431 -6.76 38.40 5.36
N GLY A 432 -6.19 38.49 6.56
CA GLY A 432 -6.22 39.64 7.45
C GLY A 432 -7.61 39.90 8.03
N ASN A 433 -8.65 39.21 7.53
CA ASN A 433 -10.01 39.39 7.97
C ASN A 433 -10.24 38.62 9.28
N PRO A 434 -10.47 39.33 10.41
CA PRO A 434 -10.69 38.69 11.71
C PRO A 434 -11.94 37.80 11.69
N PHE A 435 -12.91 38.04 10.81
CA PHE A 435 -14.08 37.19 10.67
C PHE A 435 -13.75 35.86 9.99
N THR A 436 -12.88 35.84 8.97
CA THR A 436 -12.42 34.59 8.35
C THR A 436 -11.55 33.79 9.31
N ALA A 437 -10.69 34.45 10.10
CA ALA A 437 -9.90 33.80 11.15
C ALA A 437 -10.79 33.22 12.28
N LEU A 438 -11.84 33.96 12.67
CA LEU A 438 -12.83 33.49 13.63
C LEU A 438 -13.64 32.31 13.07
N MET A 439 -14.09 32.38 11.81
CA MET A 439 -14.84 31.29 11.16
C MET A 439 -13.97 30.07 10.88
N ALA A 440 -12.68 30.23 10.55
CA ALA A 440 -11.72 29.13 10.45
C ALA A 440 -11.50 28.43 11.80
N GLN A 441 -11.68 29.14 12.92
CA GLN A 441 -11.71 28.54 14.26
C GLN A 441 -13.00 27.75 14.56
N PHE A 442 -14.09 28.02 13.83
CA PHE A 442 -15.41 27.44 14.08
C PHE A 442 -15.84 26.37 13.06
N GLY A 443 -15.02 26.04 12.06
CA GLY A 443 -15.30 24.98 11.07
C GLY A 443 -16.58 25.20 10.24
N ARG A 444 -17.07 24.17 9.53
CA ARG A 444 -18.46 24.17 9.05
C ARG A 444 -19.33 24.23 10.29
N GLY A 445 -20.21 25.22 10.38
CA GLY A 445 -21.08 25.45 11.53
C GLY A 445 -21.78 24.18 12.07
N PRO A 446 -22.34 24.27 13.29
CA PRO A 446 -22.81 23.13 14.07
C PRO A 446 -23.58 22.09 13.23
N THR A 447 -23.08 20.86 13.18
CA THR A 447 -23.74 19.71 12.56
C THR A 447 -24.20 18.73 13.63
N ILE A 448 -25.31 18.06 13.38
CA ILE A 448 -25.84 17.05 14.28
C ILE A 448 -25.10 15.74 14.02
N LEU A 449 -24.25 15.33 14.96
CA LEU A 449 -23.60 14.02 15.03
C LEU A 449 -24.46 13.06 15.86
N MET A 450 -24.34 11.76 15.62
CA MET A 450 -24.98 10.74 16.46
C MET A 450 -23.87 9.99 17.22
N ASN A 451 -23.86 10.11 18.56
CA ASN A 451 -22.82 9.51 19.39
C ASN A 451 -22.97 7.98 19.52
N GLU A 452 -22.01 7.31 20.16
CA GLU A 452 -22.01 5.84 20.35
C GLU A 452 -23.26 5.33 21.10
N ASN A 453 -23.91 6.19 21.88
CA ASN A 453 -25.16 5.89 22.60
C ASN A 453 -26.41 6.19 21.75
N SER A 454 -26.26 6.43 20.45
CA SER A 454 -27.33 6.85 19.54
C SER A 454 -28.03 8.16 19.92
N GLN A 455 -27.36 9.04 20.66
CA GLN A 455 -27.89 10.38 20.97
C GLN A 455 -27.39 11.39 19.95
N LEU A 456 -28.27 12.31 19.56
CA LEU A 456 -27.94 13.42 18.67
C LEU A 456 -27.17 14.48 19.47
N GLU A 457 -25.90 14.67 19.15
CA GLU A 457 -25.06 15.74 19.69
C GLU A 457 -24.77 16.77 18.59
N VAL A 458 -24.68 18.04 18.95
CA VAL A 458 -24.26 19.08 18.01
C VAL A 458 -22.74 19.14 18.07
N GLY A 459 -22.09 18.52 17.07
CA GLY A 459 -20.65 18.60 16.87
C GLY A 459 -20.30 19.57 15.75
N ILE A 460 -19.16 20.21 15.84
CA ILE A 460 -18.59 20.90 14.69
C ILE A 460 -17.95 19.80 13.84
N LEU A 461 -18.50 19.52 12.65
CA LEU A 461 -17.80 18.70 11.67
C LEU A 461 -16.64 19.55 11.17
N ASP A 462 -15.41 19.09 11.41
CA ASP A 462 -14.23 19.69 10.82
C ASP A 462 -14.43 19.86 9.31
N GLU A 463 -13.95 20.99 8.79
CA GLU A 463 -14.15 21.42 7.42
C GLU A 463 -13.89 20.27 6.44
N LYS A 464 -14.96 19.85 5.74
CA LYS A 464 -14.93 19.28 4.38
C LYS A 464 -13.61 18.57 4.06
N GLU A 465 -13.30 17.47 4.75
CA GLU A 465 -12.01 16.72 4.71
C GLU A 465 -10.95 17.44 3.88
N THR A 466 -10.44 18.54 4.43
CA THR A 466 -9.42 19.30 3.72
C THR A 466 -8.24 18.37 3.53
N ALA A 467 -7.66 18.33 2.34
CA ALA A 467 -6.45 17.55 2.12
C ALA A 467 -5.42 18.00 3.17
N VAL A 468 -4.85 17.06 3.91
CA VAL A 468 -3.85 17.35 4.93
C VAL A 468 -2.51 16.82 4.46
N GLU A 469 -1.55 17.72 4.36
CA GLU A 469 -0.14 17.37 4.22
C GLU A 469 0.49 17.32 5.60
N SER A 470 0.89 16.13 6.04
CA SER A 470 1.78 16.00 7.18
C SER A 470 3.21 15.93 6.66
N VAL A 471 4.04 16.90 7.04
CA VAL A 471 5.48 16.86 6.76
C VAL A 471 6.17 16.10 7.89
N SER A 472 7.02 15.14 7.52
CA SER A 472 7.84 14.40 8.46
C SER A 472 8.87 15.31 9.10
N THR A 473 9.09 15.19 10.41
CA THR A 473 10.10 15.97 11.13
C THR A 473 11.45 15.25 11.20
N VAL A 474 11.60 14.16 10.46
CA VAL A 474 12.83 13.36 10.46
C VAL A 474 14.01 14.13 9.87
N LYS A 475 15.19 13.94 10.45
CA LYS A 475 16.41 14.59 9.99
C LYS A 475 17.09 13.78 8.87
N SER A 476 17.58 14.51 7.88
CA SER A 476 18.38 14.00 6.75
C SER A 476 17.80 12.76 6.05
N PRO A 477 16.49 12.71 5.71
CA PRO A 477 15.92 11.55 5.05
C PRO A 477 16.60 11.33 3.69
N ARG A 478 16.95 10.08 3.38
CA ARG A 478 17.57 9.72 2.09
C ARG A 478 16.90 8.50 1.48
N LEU A 479 16.30 8.68 0.32
CA LEU A 479 15.70 7.60 -0.47
C LEU A 479 16.72 7.02 -1.45
N THR A 480 16.93 5.71 -1.39
CA THR A 480 17.81 4.97 -2.31
C THR A 480 17.00 4.28 -3.39
N ILE A 481 17.40 4.51 -4.63
CA ILE A 481 16.86 3.87 -5.83
C ILE A 481 17.97 3.04 -6.45
N TYR A 482 17.78 1.72 -6.55
CA TYR A 482 18.72 0.86 -7.25
C TYR A 482 18.49 0.90 -8.75
N ALA A 483 19.58 0.93 -9.50
CA ALA A 483 19.62 0.87 -10.95
C ALA A 483 20.46 -0.33 -11.42
N ALA A 484 20.25 -0.74 -12.67
CA ALA A 484 21.07 -1.74 -13.35
C ALA A 484 22.55 -1.33 -13.35
N ALA A 485 23.43 -2.33 -13.31
CA ALA A 485 24.87 -2.08 -13.28
C ALA A 485 25.31 -1.32 -14.55
N GLY A 486 26.07 -0.24 -14.36
CA GLY A 486 26.52 0.61 -15.46
C GLY A 486 25.47 1.60 -16.02
N ALA A 487 24.22 1.58 -15.53
CA ALA A 487 23.20 2.57 -15.92
C ALA A 487 23.41 3.95 -15.28
N ILE A 488 24.35 4.06 -14.33
CA ILE A 488 24.67 5.31 -13.63
C ILE A 488 25.93 5.90 -14.27
N SER A 489 25.77 6.81 -15.23
CA SER A 489 26.89 7.50 -15.88
C SER A 489 27.26 8.82 -15.19
N GLY A 490 28.57 9.02 -14.99
CA GLY A 490 29.32 10.28 -14.95
C GLY A 490 29.03 11.34 -13.87
N SER A 491 27.78 11.73 -13.65
CA SER A 491 27.39 12.83 -12.76
C SER A 491 26.24 12.48 -11.82
N ALA A 492 25.38 11.52 -12.20
CA ALA A 492 24.22 11.13 -11.42
C ALA A 492 24.54 10.29 -10.16
N LYS A 493 25.81 9.96 -9.93
CA LYS A 493 26.22 9.06 -8.83
C LYS A 493 26.13 9.72 -7.45
N GLN A 494 25.96 11.04 -7.37
CA GLN A 494 25.96 11.77 -6.10
C GLN A 494 25.34 13.17 -6.17
N ASP A 495 24.32 13.40 -7.00
CA ASP A 495 23.60 14.68 -7.01
C ASP A 495 22.77 14.83 -5.73
N THR A 496 23.46 15.24 -4.67
CA THR A 496 22.93 15.51 -3.35
C THR A 496 22.51 16.98 -3.34
N VAL A 497 21.42 17.31 -4.03
CA VAL A 497 20.87 18.66 -3.99
C VAL A 497 19.84 18.70 -2.87
N GLY A 498 20.27 19.02 -1.65
CA GLY A 498 19.35 19.13 -0.52
C GLY A 498 19.97 19.85 0.68
N SER A 499 19.24 20.84 1.18
CA SER A 499 19.43 21.46 2.49
C SER A 499 19.02 20.50 3.62
N ALA A 500 19.37 20.82 4.87
CA ALA A 500 18.95 20.05 6.03
C ALA A 500 17.40 20.04 6.11
N GLY A 501 16.78 18.88 5.88
CA GLY A 501 15.33 18.71 5.83
C GLY A 501 14.78 18.31 4.45
N ASP A 502 15.57 18.50 3.39
CA ASP A 502 15.23 17.97 2.07
C ASP A 502 15.46 16.45 2.04
N ILE A 503 14.55 15.71 1.41
CA ILE A 503 14.77 14.29 1.12
C ILE A 503 15.81 14.17 0.01
N GLN A 504 16.92 13.52 0.33
CA GLN A 504 17.99 13.24 -0.63
C GLN A 504 17.62 12.00 -1.44
N ILE A 505 17.76 12.06 -2.76
CA ILE A 505 17.57 10.88 -3.61
C ILE A 505 18.94 10.37 -4.05
N GLN A 506 19.22 9.11 -3.75
CA GLN A 506 20.48 8.47 -4.07
C GLN A 506 20.25 7.34 -5.07
N LEU A 507 20.88 7.44 -6.24
CA LEU A 507 21.00 6.32 -7.16
C LEU A 507 22.16 5.43 -6.74
N ARG A 508 21.91 4.12 -6.67
CA ARG A 508 22.93 3.11 -6.39
C ARG A 508 22.88 1.98 -7.39
N ASP A 509 24.03 1.36 -7.59
CA ASP A 509 24.13 0.16 -8.39
C ASP A 509 23.49 -1.02 -7.63
N VAL A 510 22.70 -1.85 -8.30
CA VAL A 510 22.08 -3.04 -7.68
C VAL A 510 23.13 -4.03 -7.15
N SER A 511 24.39 -3.95 -7.63
CA SER A 511 25.49 -4.73 -7.07
C SER A 511 25.80 -4.39 -5.60
N GLU A 512 25.40 -3.20 -5.13
CA GLU A 512 25.48 -2.74 -3.75
C GLU A 512 24.28 -3.18 -2.89
N ALA A 513 23.26 -3.80 -3.49
CA ALA A 513 22.07 -4.30 -2.80
C ALA A 513 22.31 -5.68 -2.15
N GLY A 514 23.39 -5.78 -1.38
CA GLY A 514 23.85 -6.98 -0.67
C GLY A 514 23.48 -7.01 0.80
#